data_AF-A0AAN8IU03-F1
#
_entry.id   AF-A0AAN8IU03-F1
#
_cell.length_a   1.000
_cell.length_b   1.000
_cell.length_c   1.000
_cell.angle_alpha   90.00
_cell.angle_beta   90.00
_cell.angle_gamma   90.00
#
_symmetry.space_group_name_H-M   'P 1'
#
loop_
_entity.id
_entity.type
_entity.pdbx_description
1 polymer ?
#
loop_
_entity_poly.entity_id
_entity_poly.type
_entity_poly.pdbx_seq_one_letter_code
_entity_poly.pdbx_strand_id
1 'polypeptide(L)'
;LPAYVERYLISHRSHMPNLTADNYLGIGIVGGVGVFGLISNGLAMLILIKGGKISHSFQQLCFSHCTANVICLTFFVFYCTPMIIMQSSFSHTSPIAKLFGGFMIAIWDVCVYSHLMSSINRLIVITWPIESRNFLRQRNTSIMIAIVWFLGFLHFIPYLLVDKCYAVFYASNYLWEFAPNYCGFVLGKVLDFGTGVSVFILILSMDLFTLYRIHKTMVKFRKTMRTQDLKFFVQSCLQFSIFVVKLTNFYFISGYFAGDIVKYHWQLFFTTTFVWEATHCIDGIILIPFHYGDWKARRSSNTTITGQSHMTRRGQHSSVPMKAFVV
;
A
#
# COMPACT_ATOMS: atom_id res chain seq x y z
N LEU A 1 22.49 31.56 -32.85
CA LEU A 1 21.85 30.40 -32.18
C LEU A 1 21.13 30.68 -30.84
N PRO A 2 21.42 31.73 -30.02
CA PRO A 2 20.74 31.88 -28.72
C PRO A 2 19.31 32.46 -28.80
N ALA A 3 19.04 33.36 -29.76
CA ALA A 3 17.76 34.07 -29.84
C ALA A 3 16.54 33.23 -30.32
N TYR A 4 16.77 32.06 -30.92
CA TYR A 4 15.70 31.15 -31.36
C TYR A 4 15.26 30.19 -30.25
N VAL A 5 16.22 29.72 -29.45
CA VAL A 5 15.97 28.90 -28.25
C VAL A 5 15.28 29.74 -27.17
N GLU A 6 15.68 31.00 -27.01
CA GLU A 6 15.04 31.93 -26.08
C GLU A 6 13.60 32.26 -26.49
N ARG A 7 13.32 32.46 -27.79
CA ARG A 7 11.94 32.64 -28.29
C ARG A 7 11.08 31.39 -28.16
N TYR A 8 11.65 30.20 -28.30
CA TYR A 8 10.94 28.93 -28.11
C TYR A 8 10.58 28.70 -26.63
N LEU A 9 11.49 29.05 -25.72
CA LEU A 9 11.27 28.99 -24.26
C LEU A 9 10.32 30.08 -23.76
N ILE A 10 10.30 31.27 -24.36
CA ILE A 10 9.36 32.35 -24.04
C ILE A 10 7.94 32.04 -24.56
N SER A 11 7.81 31.44 -25.75
CA SER A 11 6.51 31.03 -26.31
C SER A 11 5.82 29.91 -25.51
N HIS A 12 6.57 29.10 -24.77
CA HIS A 12 6.02 28.06 -23.89
C HIS A 12 5.80 28.52 -22.43
N ARG A 13 6.02 29.81 -22.13
CA ARG A 13 6.02 30.31 -20.74
C ARG A 13 4.76 31.03 -20.28
N SER A 14 3.67 31.11 -21.05
CA SER A 14 2.54 31.95 -20.63
C SER A 14 1.17 31.61 -21.22
N HIS A 15 0.81 30.33 -21.26
CA HIS A 15 -0.59 29.95 -21.09
C HIS A 15 -0.64 28.77 -20.15
N MET A 16 -0.93 29.02 -18.86
CA MET A 16 -1.51 27.95 -18.06
C MET A 16 -2.76 27.48 -18.82
N PRO A 17 -2.93 26.18 -19.06
CA PRO A 17 -4.14 25.69 -19.72
C PRO A 17 -5.35 26.19 -18.92
N ASN A 18 -6.37 26.69 -19.62
CA ASN A 18 -7.65 27.01 -18.98
C ASN A 18 -8.25 25.70 -18.46
N LEU A 19 -8.07 25.43 -17.16
CA LEU A 19 -8.59 24.23 -16.52
C LEU A 19 -10.13 24.28 -16.48
N THR A 20 -10.77 23.19 -16.87
CA THR A 20 -12.22 23.02 -16.76
C THR A 20 -12.62 22.75 -15.30
N ALA A 21 -13.91 22.86 -14.99
CA ALA A 21 -14.44 22.46 -13.68
C ALA A 21 -14.12 20.98 -13.36
N ASP A 22 -14.20 20.11 -14.37
CA ASP A 22 -13.83 18.70 -14.24
C ASP A 22 -12.35 18.53 -13.86
N ASN A 23 -11.44 19.33 -14.43
CA ASN A 23 -10.03 19.28 -14.06
C ASN A 23 -9.81 19.64 -12.59
N TYR A 24 -10.48 20.68 -12.08
CA TYR A 24 -10.40 21.02 -10.65
C TYR A 24 -10.94 19.89 -9.77
N LEU A 25 -12.03 19.25 -10.18
CA LEU A 25 -12.58 18.11 -9.46
C LEU A 25 -11.61 16.90 -9.48
N GLY A 26 -11.05 16.58 -10.64
CA GLY A 26 -10.04 15.53 -10.81
C GLY A 26 -8.80 15.77 -9.95
N ILE A 27 -8.29 17.01 -9.93
CA ILE A 27 -7.17 17.43 -9.06
C ILE A 27 -7.55 17.26 -7.58
N GLY A 28 -8.75 17.71 -7.19
CA GLY A 28 -9.23 17.61 -5.82
C GLY A 28 -9.36 16.16 -5.35
N ILE A 29 -9.88 15.28 -6.21
CA ILE A 29 -10.06 13.85 -5.88
C ILE A 29 -8.70 13.13 -5.89
N VAL A 30 -7.96 13.16 -6.99
CA VAL A 30 -6.69 12.42 -7.11
C VAL A 30 -5.64 12.99 -6.15
N GLY A 31 -5.48 14.31 -6.08
CA GLY A 31 -4.57 14.93 -5.13
C GLY A 31 -5.00 14.72 -3.68
N GLY A 32 -6.30 14.87 -3.39
CA GLY A 32 -6.84 14.77 -2.03
C GLY A 32 -6.78 13.35 -1.45
N VAL A 33 -7.20 12.34 -2.23
CA VAL A 33 -7.14 10.93 -1.81
C VAL A 33 -5.68 10.51 -1.64
N GLY A 34 -4.80 10.90 -2.57
CA GLY A 34 -3.36 10.63 -2.47
C GLY A 34 -2.73 11.19 -1.21
N VAL A 35 -2.97 12.47 -0.89
CA VAL A 35 -2.46 13.12 0.34
C VAL A 35 -3.01 12.45 1.58
N PHE A 36 -4.33 12.19 1.63
CA PHE A 36 -4.95 11.53 2.78
C PHE A 36 -4.40 10.12 2.99
N GLY A 37 -4.20 9.38 1.90
CA GLY A 37 -3.60 8.06 1.91
C GLY A 37 -2.15 8.07 2.40
N LEU A 38 -1.35 9.07 2.02
CA LEU A 38 0.03 9.23 2.50
C LEU A 38 0.06 9.46 4.02
N ILE A 39 -0.86 10.30 4.52
CA ILE A 39 -1.00 10.55 5.96
C ILE A 39 -1.41 9.27 6.69
N SER A 40 -2.42 8.55 6.19
CA SER A 40 -2.93 7.34 6.83
C SER A 40 -1.88 6.21 6.86
N ASN A 41 -1.21 5.95 5.73
CA ASN A 41 -0.15 4.94 5.66
C ASN A 41 1.09 5.36 6.45
N GLY A 42 1.46 6.65 6.44
CA GLY A 42 2.55 7.18 7.27
C GLY A 42 2.26 6.99 8.76
N LEU A 43 1.03 7.29 9.21
CA LEU A 43 0.60 7.05 10.59
C LEU A 43 0.61 5.56 10.94
N ALA A 44 0.13 4.69 10.04
CA ALA A 44 0.17 3.24 10.20
C ALA A 44 1.62 2.73 10.38
N MET A 45 2.56 3.19 9.55
CA MET A 45 3.99 2.87 9.67
C MET A 45 4.58 3.36 10.99
N LEU A 46 4.26 4.58 11.42
CA LEU A 46 4.69 5.12 12.71
C LEU A 46 4.18 4.28 13.89
N ILE A 47 2.93 3.84 13.85
CA ILE A 47 2.33 2.97 14.87
C ILE A 47 3.05 1.62 14.90
N LEU A 48 3.35 1.02 13.75
CA LEU A 48 4.08 -0.25 13.65
C LEU A 48 5.49 -0.14 14.25
N ILE A 49 6.25 0.89 13.89
CA ILE A 49 7.61 1.12 14.41
C ILE A 49 7.56 1.39 15.92
N LYS A 50 6.75 2.37 16.35
CA LYS A 50 6.70 2.78 17.75
C LYS A 50 6.04 1.73 18.64
N GLY A 51 5.21 0.83 18.08
CA GLY A 51 4.59 -0.30 18.78
C GLY A 51 5.59 -1.35 19.31
N GLY A 52 6.84 -1.35 18.82
CA GLY A 52 7.92 -2.16 19.39
C GLY A 52 7.87 -3.65 19.10
N LYS A 53 7.03 -4.03 18.14
CA LYS A 53 6.82 -5.41 17.72
C LYS A 53 7.21 -5.63 16.26
N ILE A 54 7.96 -4.68 15.66
CA ILE A 54 8.37 -4.74 14.25
C ILE A 54 9.23 -5.98 13.95
N SER A 55 9.80 -6.63 14.96
CA SER A 55 10.51 -7.90 14.81
C SER A 55 9.59 -9.11 14.54
N HIS A 56 8.28 -8.96 14.69
CA HIS A 56 7.31 -9.99 14.36
C HIS A 56 7.02 -10.03 12.86
N SER A 57 6.95 -11.24 12.30
CA SER A 57 6.75 -11.49 10.87
C SER A 57 5.57 -10.72 10.27
N PHE A 58 4.39 -10.80 10.90
CA PHE A 58 3.20 -10.11 10.41
C PHE A 58 3.37 -8.58 10.36
N GLN A 59 4.09 -7.99 11.30
CA GLN A 59 4.32 -6.55 11.33
C GLN A 59 5.28 -6.08 10.23
N GLN A 60 6.27 -6.90 9.86
CA GLN A 60 7.15 -6.61 8.72
C GLN A 60 6.41 -6.67 7.40
N LEU A 61 5.55 -7.69 7.23
CA LEU A 61 4.72 -7.80 6.04
C LEU A 61 3.79 -6.59 5.91
N CYS A 62 3.13 -6.21 7.00
CA CYS A 62 2.33 -4.99 7.09
C CYS A 62 3.12 -3.73 6.73
N PHE A 63 4.33 -3.59 7.29
CA PHE A 63 5.19 -2.43 7.03
C PHE A 63 5.64 -2.37 5.56
N SER A 64 6.01 -3.52 4.98
CA SER A 64 6.34 -3.65 3.55
C SER A 64 5.16 -3.24 2.67
N HIS A 65 3.96 -3.71 3.00
CA HIS A 65 2.73 -3.37 2.27
C HIS A 65 2.43 -1.87 2.34
N CYS A 66 2.51 -1.26 3.53
CA CYS A 66 2.38 0.20 3.67
C CYS A 66 3.44 0.96 2.88
N THR A 67 4.66 0.43 2.78
CA THR A 67 5.72 1.04 1.96
C THR A 67 5.33 1.06 0.48
N ALA A 68 4.81 -0.05 -0.05
CA ALA A 68 4.30 -0.10 -1.42
C ALA A 68 3.13 0.87 -1.63
N ASN A 69 2.18 0.94 -0.70
CA ASN A 69 1.08 1.91 -0.74
C ASN A 69 1.58 3.36 -0.75
N VAL A 70 2.56 3.71 0.08
CA VAL A 70 3.16 5.06 0.10
C VAL A 70 3.80 5.39 -1.25
N ILE A 71 4.48 4.44 -1.89
CA ILE A 71 5.06 4.66 -3.22
C ILE A 71 3.94 4.93 -4.24
N CYS A 72 2.89 4.11 -4.28
CA CYS A 72 1.74 4.32 -5.16
C CYS A 72 1.09 5.69 -4.94
N LEU A 73 0.80 6.05 -3.69
CA LEU A 73 0.13 7.31 -3.36
C LEU A 73 1.02 8.52 -3.63
N THR A 74 2.34 8.40 -3.43
CA THR A 74 3.31 9.42 -3.85
C THR A 74 3.23 9.64 -5.36
N PHE A 75 3.07 8.57 -6.14
CA PHE A 75 2.91 8.66 -7.58
C PHE A 75 1.61 9.38 -7.98
N PHE A 76 0.48 9.11 -7.32
CA PHE A 76 -0.76 9.87 -7.56
C PHE A 76 -0.61 11.36 -7.23
N VAL A 77 0.06 11.70 -6.12
CA VAL A 77 0.25 13.10 -5.69
C VAL A 77 1.27 13.85 -6.54
N PHE A 78 2.41 13.24 -6.88
CA PHE A 78 3.53 13.94 -7.51
C PHE A 78 3.70 13.66 -9.01
N TYR A 79 2.96 12.71 -9.57
CA TYR A 79 2.95 12.43 -11.01
C TYR A 79 1.56 12.64 -11.61
N CYS A 80 0.53 11.92 -11.15
CA CYS A 80 -0.81 12.03 -11.74
C CYS A 80 -1.41 13.43 -11.56
N THR A 81 -1.40 13.97 -10.34
CA THR A 81 -2.01 15.27 -10.03
C THR A 81 -1.35 16.43 -10.82
N PRO A 82 0.00 16.56 -10.87
CA PRO A 82 0.65 17.58 -11.69
C PRO A 82 0.36 17.43 -13.18
N MET A 83 0.24 16.21 -13.71
CA MET A 83 -0.15 16.02 -15.11
C MET A 83 -1.55 16.57 -15.40
N ILE A 84 -2.51 16.44 -14.48
CA ILE A 84 -3.84 17.05 -14.61
C ILE A 84 -3.72 18.59 -14.57
N ILE A 85 -2.97 19.14 -13.63
CA ILE A 85 -2.76 20.61 -13.51
C ILE A 85 -2.13 21.17 -14.79
N MET A 86 -1.15 20.46 -15.35
CA MET A 86 -0.42 20.89 -16.54
C MET A 86 -1.11 20.52 -17.85
N GLN A 87 -2.18 19.71 -17.79
CA GLN A 87 -2.80 19.06 -18.97
C GLN A 87 -1.74 18.46 -19.90
N SER A 88 -0.76 17.76 -19.31
CA SER A 88 0.45 17.35 -20.01
C SER A 88 0.24 16.06 -20.80
N SER A 89 0.76 16.02 -22.03
CA SER A 89 0.89 14.80 -22.83
C SER A 89 2.16 13.99 -22.51
N PHE A 90 2.91 14.38 -21.49
CA PHE A 90 4.20 13.77 -21.14
C PHE A 90 4.11 12.25 -20.94
N SER A 91 3.05 11.75 -20.30
CA SER A 91 2.90 10.32 -20.00
C SER A 91 2.95 9.43 -21.24
N HIS A 92 2.36 9.86 -22.37
CA HIS A 92 2.24 9.03 -23.57
C HIS A 92 3.24 9.40 -24.68
N THR A 93 3.84 10.59 -24.60
CA THR A 93 4.83 11.06 -25.58
C THR A 93 6.27 10.72 -25.18
N SER A 94 6.57 10.67 -23.87
CA SER A 94 7.94 10.46 -23.40
C SER A 94 8.23 8.99 -23.04
N PRO A 95 9.31 8.38 -23.56
CA PRO A 95 9.70 7.02 -23.20
C PRO A 95 9.92 6.81 -21.70
N ILE A 96 10.49 7.81 -21.00
CA ILE A 96 10.72 7.70 -19.56
C ILE A 96 9.41 7.73 -18.75
N ALA A 97 8.41 8.46 -19.24
CA ALA A 97 7.11 8.53 -18.60
C ALA A 97 6.32 7.22 -18.76
N LYS A 98 6.49 6.53 -19.89
CA LYS A 98 5.98 5.17 -20.09
C LYS A 98 6.60 4.17 -19.10
N LEU A 99 7.90 4.31 -18.80
CA LEU A 99 8.56 3.51 -17.75
C LEU A 99 7.99 3.82 -16.36
N PHE A 100 7.66 5.08 -16.06
CA PHE A 100 7.00 5.43 -14.80
C PHE A 100 5.64 4.73 -14.65
N GLY A 101 4.85 4.66 -15.72
CA GLY A 101 3.60 3.89 -15.70
C GLY A 101 3.82 2.39 -15.47
N GLY A 102 4.80 1.78 -16.15
CA GLY A 102 5.18 0.39 -15.88
C GLY A 102 5.64 0.15 -14.45
N PHE A 103 6.42 1.08 -13.88
CA PHE A 103 6.90 1.01 -12.50
C PHE A 103 5.72 1.06 -11.52
N MET A 104 4.75 1.95 -11.77
CA MET A 104 3.54 2.04 -10.97
C MET A 104 2.75 0.72 -10.96
N ILE A 105 2.62 0.06 -12.12
CA ILE A 105 1.99 -1.27 -12.20
C ILE A 105 2.79 -2.32 -11.42
N ALA A 106 4.12 -2.31 -11.52
CA ALA A 106 4.96 -3.24 -10.75
C ALA A 106 4.80 -3.09 -9.23
N ILE A 107 4.67 -1.86 -8.71
CA ILE A 107 4.39 -1.62 -7.29
C ILE A 107 2.98 -2.11 -6.91
N TRP A 108 2.01 -1.99 -7.82
CA TRP A 108 0.71 -2.62 -7.64
C TRP A 108 0.82 -4.15 -7.52
N ASP A 109 1.63 -4.81 -8.36
CA ASP A 109 1.87 -6.25 -8.25
C ASP A 109 2.53 -6.63 -6.93
N VAL A 110 3.45 -5.81 -6.41
CA VAL A 110 4.00 -5.98 -5.05
C VAL A 110 2.90 -6.00 -3.99
N CYS A 111 1.88 -5.14 -4.12
CA CYS A 111 0.72 -5.12 -3.20
C CYS A 111 -0.10 -6.42 -3.32
N VAL A 112 -0.36 -6.89 -4.55
CA VAL A 112 -1.08 -8.15 -4.82
C VAL A 112 -0.37 -9.33 -4.14
N TYR A 113 0.94 -9.48 -4.38
CA TYR A 113 1.74 -10.55 -3.77
C TYR A 113 1.91 -10.38 -2.26
N SER A 114 1.88 -9.16 -1.73
CA SER A 114 1.89 -8.90 -0.28
C SER A 114 0.64 -9.47 0.41
N HIS A 115 -0.55 -9.36 -0.20
CA HIS A 115 -1.76 -10.00 0.33
C HIS A 115 -1.65 -11.52 0.36
N LEU A 116 -1.10 -12.13 -0.70
CA LEU A 116 -0.83 -13.57 -0.75
C LEU A 116 0.11 -13.98 0.38
N MET A 117 1.23 -13.27 0.52
CA MET A 117 2.22 -13.56 1.55
C MET A 117 1.66 -13.39 2.97
N SER A 118 0.76 -12.41 3.16
CA SER A 118 0.05 -12.22 4.42
C SER A 118 -0.85 -13.44 4.72
N SER A 119 -1.58 -13.97 3.73
CA SER A 119 -2.40 -15.19 3.90
C SER A 119 -1.54 -16.42 4.24
N ILE A 120 -0.41 -16.61 3.54
CA ILE A 120 0.56 -17.67 3.85
C ILE A 120 1.07 -17.54 5.29
N ASN A 121 1.46 -16.33 5.71
CA ASN A 121 1.92 -16.10 7.08
C ASN A 121 0.84 -16.47 8.11
N ARG A 122 -0.41 -16.07 7.90
CA ARG A 122 -1.53 -16.42 8.80
C ARG A 122 -1.75 -17.93 8.85
N LEU A 123 -1.76 -18.57 7.68
CA LEU A 123 -1.91 -20.01 7.56
C LEU A 123 -0.86 -20.74 8.41
N ILE A 124 0.41 -20.34 8.29
CA ILE A 124 1.52 -20.94 9.03
C ILE A 124 1.36 -20.73 10.54
N VAL A 125 1.10 -19.49 10.98
CA VAL A 125 0.96 -19.15 12.41
C VAL A 125 -0.18 -19.92 13.07
N ILE A 126 -1.33 -20.04 12.40
CA ILE A 126 -2.53 -20.64 12.97
C ILE A 126 -2.49 -22.17 12.89
N THR A 127 -1.96 -22.72 11.79
CA THR A 127 -1.93 -24.17 11.56
C THR A 127 -0.81 -24.84 12.36
N TRP A 128 0.36 -24.19 12.46
CA TRP A 128 1.55 -24.73 13.10
C TRP A 128 2.19 -23.69 14.06
N PRO A 129 1.54 -23.36 15.19
CA PRO A 129 1.97 -22.28 16.07
C PRO A 129 3.35 -22.48 16.70
N ILE A 130 3.78 -23.74 16.92
CA ILE A 130 5.11 -24.05 17.46
C ILE A 130 6.17 -23.83 16.39
N GLU A 131 6.04 -24.52 15.26
CA GLU A 131 6.99 -24.41 14.13
C GLU A 131 7.05 -23.01 13.53
N SER A 132 5.93 -22.28 13.56
CA SER A 132 5.88 -20.90 13.07
C SER A 132 6.86 -19.98 13.79
N ARG A 133 7.20 -20.22 15.06
CA ARG A 133 8.19 -19.42 15.80
C ARG A 133 9.62 -19.66 15.31
N ASN A 134 9.90 -20.86 14.80
CA ASN A 134 11.19 -21.23 14.24
C ASN A 134 11.30 -20.80 12.77
N PHE A 135 10.22 -20.95 12.00
CA PHE A 135 10.17 -20.64 10.59
C PHE A 135 10.03 -19.13 10.31
N LEU A 136 9.12 -18.42 11.00
CA LEU A 136 8.84 -17.00 10.77
C LEU A 136 9.73 -16.08 11.61
N ARG A 137 11.03 -16.38 11.61
CA ARG A 137 12.07 -15.50 12.15
C ARG A 137 12.25 -14.29 11.24
N GLN A 138 12.76 -13.19 11.80
CA GLN A 138 13.07 -11.95 11.09
C GLN A 138 13.72 -12.16 9.71
N ARG A 139 14.77 -12.99 9.66
CA ARG A 139 15.53 -13.26 8.44
C ARG A 139 14.64 -13.90 7.37
N ASN A 140 13.85 -14.89 7.74
CA ASN A 140 12.99 -15.61 6.82
C ASN A 140 11.84 -14.72 6.34
N THR A 141 11.25 -13.92 7.21
CA THR A 141 10.26 -12.91 6.80
C THR A 141 10.86 -11.87 5.86
N SER A 142 12.10 -11.43 6.10
CA SER A 142 12.79 -10.50 5.20
C SER A 142 13.02 -11.13 3.82
N ILE A 143 13.33 -12.42 3.76
CA ILE A 143 13.42 -13.18 2.49
C ILE A 143 12.04 -13.28 1.83
N MET A 144 10.98 -13.57 2.58
CA MET A 144 9.60 -13.59 2.06
C MET A 144 9.22 -12.24 1.44
N ILE A 145 9.57 -11.13 2.10
CA ILE A 145 9.37 -9.78 1.58
C ILE A 145 10.20 -9.58 0.30
N ALA A 146 11.49 -9.95 0.31
CA ALA A 146 12.33 -9.82 -0.87
C ALA A 146 11.76 -10.59 -2.09
N ILE A 147 11.19 -11.78 -1.88
CA ILE A 147 10.51 -12.56 -2.91
C ILE A 147 9.30 -11.81 -3.46
N VAL A 148 8.47 -11.22 -2.59
CA VAL A 148 7.29 -10.44 -2.99
C VAL A 148 7.68 -9.26 -3.88
N TRP A 149 8.69 -8.49 -3.48
CA TRP A 149 9.20 -7.37 -4.27
C TRP A 149 9.83 -7.82 -5.58
N PHE A 150 10.61 -8.91 -5.55
CA PHE A 150 11.21 -9.49 -6.74
C PHE A 150 10.15 -9.92 -7.77
N LEU A 151 9.09 -10.61 -7.33
CA LEU A 151 7.99 -11.02 -8.21
C LEU A 151 7.24 -9.82 -8.79
N GLY A 152 6.97 -8.77 -7.99
CA GLY A 152 6.34 -7.55 -8.51
C GLY A 152 7.22 -6.86 -9.57
N PHE A 153 8.52 -6.72 -9.31
CA PHE A 153 9.44 -6.15 -10.30
C PHE A 153 9.71 -7.04 -11.51
N LEU A 154 9.44 -8.34 -11.45
CA LEU A 154 9.49 -9.21 -12.61
C LEU A 154 8.46 -8.79 -13.67
N HIS A 155 7.28 -8.31 -13.24
CA HIS A 155 6.26 -7.74 -14.14
C HIS A 155 6.69 -6.41 -14.78
N PHE A 156 7.76 -5.77 -14.29
CA PHE A 156 8.29 -4.55 -14.90
C PHE A 156 9.05 -4.82 -16.22
N ILE A 157 9.57 -6.04 -16.42
CA ILE A 157 10.44 -6.37 -17.55
C ILE A 157 9.83 -6.04 -18.92
N PRO A 158 8.56 -6.38 -19.22
CA PRO A 158 7.97 -6.06 -20.52
C PRO A 158 7.93 -4.56 -20.82
N TYR A 159 7.79 -3.70 -19.80
CA TYR A 159 7.73 -2.25 -19.96
C TYR A 159 9.06 -1.63 -20.41
N LEU A 160 10.17 -2.37 -20.31
CA LEU A 160 11.45 -1.94 -20.89
C LEU A 160 11.38 -1.84 -22.42
N LEU A 161 10.41 -2.51 -23.05
CA LEU A 161 10.07 -2.37 -24.48
C LEU A 161 9.12 -1.19 -24.70
N VAL A 162 9.55 0.01 -24.30
CA VAL A 162 8.76 1.26 -24.21
C VAL A 162 7.95 1.64 -25.46
N ASP A 163 8.39 1.23 -26.66
CA ASP A 163 7.71 1.54 -27.91
C ASP A 163 6.45 0.68 -28.12
N LYS A 164 6.41 -0.51 -27.54
CA LYS A 164 5.35 -1.50 -27.74
C LYS A 164 4.53 -1.74 -26.48
N CYS A 165 5.19 -1.76 -25.33
CA CYS A 165 4.64 -2.19 -24.05
C CYS A 165 4.67 -1.03 -23.07
N TYR A 166 3.52 -0.45 -22.78
CA TYR A 166 3.42 0.67 -21.85
C TYR A 166 2.06 0.71 -21.17
N ALA A 167 2.03 1.33 -19.99
CA ALA A 167 0.84 1.81 -19.31
C ALA A 167 1.03 3.31 -19.12
N VAL A 168 0.02 4.11 -19.47
CA VAL A 168 0.10 5.57 -19.44
C VAL A 168 -1.13 6.16 -18.79
N PHE A 169 -0.96 7.31 -18.17
CA PHE A 169 -2.04 8.07 -17.58
C PHE A 169 -2.40 9.25 -18.49
N TYR A 170 -3.69 9.39 -18.80
CA TYR A 170 -4.20 10.47 -19.60
C TYR A 170 -4.78 11.57 -18.70
N ALA A 171 -4.13 12.73 -18.70
CA ALA A 171 -4.53 13.89 -17.91
C ALA A 171 -5.89 14.48 -18.33
N SER A 172 -6.34 14.21 -19.56
CA SER A 172 -7.59 14.72 -20.13
C SER A 172 -8.83 14.02 -19.57
N ASN A 173 -8.70 12.75 -19.18
CA ASN A 173 -9.81 11.93 -18.69
C ASN A 173 -9.48 11.23 -17.36
N TYR A 174 -8.31 11.49 -16.78
CA TYR A 174 -7.88 10.94 -15.49
C TYR A 174 -7.82 9.40 -15.48
N LEU A 175 -7.67 8.76 -16.64
CA LEU A 175 -7.65 7.31 -16.79
C LEU A 175 -6.24 6.78 -17.03
N TRP A 176 -6.06 5.53 -16.60
CA TRP A 176 -4.90 4.72 -16.95
C TRP A 176 -5.26 3.76 -18.08
N GLU A 177 -4.38 3.67 -19.07
CA GLU A 177 -4.58 2.79 -20.22
C GLU A 177 -3.31 2.02 -20.56
N PHE A 178 -3.47 0.77 -20.95
CA PHE A 178 -2.40 -0.03 -21.54
C PHE A 178 -2.29 0.24 -23.04
N ALA A 179 -1.13 -0.05 -23.63
CA ALA A 179 -0.90 0.11 -25.06
C ALA A 179 -2.00 -0.58 -25.91
N PRO A 180 -2.54 0.07 -26.96
CA PRO A 180 -3.62 -0.48 -27.78
C PRO A 180 -3.10 -1.48 -28.82
N ASN A 181 -2.35 -2.47 -28.36
CA ASN A 181 -1.75 -3.50 -29.20
C ASN A 181 -1.69 -4.83 -28.44
N TYR A 182 -1.14 -5.88 -29.09
CA TYR A 182 -1.02 -7.20 -28.47
C TYR A 182 -0.25 -7.19 -27.15
N CYS A 183 0.81 -6.38 -27.02
CA CYS A 183 1.54 -6.31 -25.76
C CYS A 183 0.68 -5.72 -24.63
N GLY A 184 -0.04 -4.63 -24.87
CA GLY A 184 -0.94 -4.08 -23.86
C GLY A 184 -2.10 -5.00 -23.49
N PHE A 185 -2.58 -5.83 -24.43
CA PHE A 185 -3.51 -6.92 -24.11
C PHE A 185 -2.88 -7.93 -23.13
N VAL A 186 -1.64 -8.37 -23.39
CA VAL A 186 -0.93 -9.28 -22.48
C VAL A 186 -0.71 -8.63 -21.11
N LEU A 187 -0.26 -7.37 -21.07
CA LEU A 187 -0.06 -6.63 -19.82
C LEU A 187 -1.35 -6.54 -19.00
N GLY A 188 -2.44 -6.05 -19.60
CA GLY A 188 -3.68 -5.80 -18.86
C GLY A 188 -4.50 -7.06 -18.56
N LYS A 189 -4.64 -7.99 -19.52
CA LYS A 189 -5.53 -9.15 -19.38
C LYS A 189 -4.84 -10.41 -18.87
N VAL A 190 -3.58 -10.63 -19.21
CA VAL A 190 -2.86 -11.85 -18.79
C VAL A 190 -2.08 -11.57 -17.51
N LEU A 191 -1.24 -10.53 -17.51
CA LEU A 191 -0.35 -10.26 -16.38
C LEU A 191 -1.09 -9.59 -15.22
N ASP A 192 -1.78 -8.48 -15.42
CA ASP A 192 -2.47 -7.77 -14.33
C ASP A 192 -3.74 -8.53 -13.88
N PHE A 193 -4.71 -8.74 -14.79
CA PHE A 193 -5.96 -9.43 -14.44
C PHE A 193 -5.76 -10.91 -14.08
N GLY A 194 -5.03 -11.65 -14.92
CA GLY A 194 -4.82 -13.08 -14.72
C GLY A 194 -4.05 -13.37 -13.44
N THR A 195 -3.01 -12.59 -13.12
CA THR A 195 -2.31 -12.72 -11.83
C THR A 195 -3.24 -12.35 -10.67
N GLY A 196 -3.99 -11.24 -10.78
CA GLY A 196 -4.93 -10.81 -9.75
C GLY A 196 -5.95 -11.88 -9.38
N VAL A 197 -6.58 -12.51 -10.38
CA VAL A 197 -7.53 -13.62 -10.18
C VAL A 197 -6.85 -14.86 -9.63
N SER A 198 -5.67 -15.21 -10.14
CA SER A 198 -4.92 -16.38 -9.65
C SER A 198 -4.56 -16.23 -8.17
N VAL A 199 -4.05 -15.07 -7.79
CA VAL A 199 -3.71 -14.74 -6.40
C VAL A 199 -4.96 -14.70 -5.52
N PHE A 200 -6.07 -14.15 -6.02
CA PHE A 200 -7.35 -14.17 -5.32
C PHE A 200 -7.80 -15.60 -4.96
N ILE A 201 -7.77 -16.52 -5.92
CA ILE A 201 -8.15 -17.93 -5.69
C ILE A 201 -7.24 -18.58 -4.64
N LEU A 202 -5.92 -18.34 -4.73
CA LEU A 202 -4.95 -18.86 -3.77
C LEU A 202 -5.23 -18.32 -2.35
N ILE A 203 -5.41 -17.01 -2.19
CA ILE A 203 -5.74 -16.39 -0.90
C ILE A 203 -7.03 -16.98 -0.33
N LEU A 204 -8.09 -17.06 -1.15
CA LEU A 204 -9.38 -17.60 -0.70
C LEU A 204 -9.24 -19.04 -0.22
N SER A 205 -8.50 -19.88 -0.96
CA SER A 205 -8.26 -21.27 -0.56
C SER A 205 -7.49 -21.38 0.76
N MET A 206 -6.44 -20.57 0.95
CA MET A 206 -5.62 -20.54 2.16
C MET A 206 -6.40 -20.00 3.36
N ASP A 207 -7.19 -18.94 3.18
CA ASP A 207 -7.98 -18.34 4.24
C ASP A 207 -9.15 -19.24 4.66
N LEU A 208 -9.82 -19.91 3.71
CA LEU A 208 -10.85 -20.92 4.04
C LEU A 208 -10.26 -22.10 4.82
N PHE A 209 -9.10 -22.59 4.41
CA PHE A 209 -8.42 -23.65 5.15
C PHE A 209 -7.97 -23.18 6.53
N THR A 210 -7.47 -21.95 6.65
CA THR A 210 -7.13 -21.32 7.93
C THR A 210 -8.37 -21.23 8.84
N LEU A 211 -9.51 -20.76 8.33
CA LEU A 211 -10.79 -20.72 9.06
C LEU A 211 -11.23 -22.10 9.54
N TYR A 212 -11.13 -23.11 8.67
CA TYR A 212 -11.40 -24.50 9.05
C TYR A 212 -10.50 -24.96 10.21
N ARG A 213 -9.19 -24.63 10.17
CA ARG A 213 -8.24 -24.95 11.25
C ARG A 213 -8.57 -24.20 12.55
N ILE A 214 -8.99 -22.94 12.47
CA ILE A 214 -9.46 -22.17 13.64
C ILE A 214 -10.67 -22.87 14.25
N HIS A 215 -11.71 -23.15 13.44
CA HIS A 215 -12.94 -23.77 13.92
C HIS A 215 -12.68 -25.13 14.57
N LYS A 216 -11.87 -25.98 13.94
CA LYS A 216 -11.48 -27.27 14.50
C LYS A 216 -10.72 -27.11 15.83
N THR A 217 -9.81 -26.16 15.93
CA THR A 217 -9.01 -25.95 17.15
C THR A 217 -9.83 -25.38 18.30
N MET A 218 -10.69 -24.40 18.02
CA MET A 218 -11.52 -23.72 19.00
C MET A 218 -12.68 -24.59 19.48
N VAL A 219 -13.46 -25.15 18.55
CA VAL A 219 -14.71 -25.84 18.88
C VAL A 219 -14.46 -27.29 19.24
N LYS A 220 -13.68 -28.02 18.43
CA LYS A 220 -13.48 -29.47 18.62
C LYS A 220 -12.49 -29.77 19.73
N PHE A 221 -11.41 -28.99 19.84
CA PHE A 221 -10.37 -29.20 20.85
C PHE A 221 -10.47 -28.28 22.07
N ARG A 222 -11.47 -27.39 22.12
CA ARG A 222 -11.69 -26.41 23.22
C ARG A 222 -10.44 -25.60 23.59
N LYS A 223 -9.54 -25.37 22.62
CA LYS A 223 -8.35 -24.55 22.82
C LYS A 223 -8.67 -23.10 22.55
N THR A 224 -8.19 -22.19 23.38
CA THR A 224 -8.32 -20.75 23.16
C THR A 224 -7.27 -20.25 22.17
N MET A 225 -7.72 -19.62 21.09
CA MET A 225 -6.87 -18.83 20.20
C MET A 225 -6.41 -17.56 20.89
N ARG A 226 -5.21 -17.10 20.53
CA ARG A 226 -4.72 -15.80 20.98
C ARG A 226 -5.54 -14.70 20.30
N THR A 227 -6.14 -13.81 21.09
CA THR A 227 -6.95 -12.68 20.58
C THR A 227 -6.19 -11.83 19.56
N GLN A 228 -4.86 -11.71 19.70
CA GLN A 228 -4.02 -10.99 18.73
C GLN A 228 -3.99 -11.65 17.35
N ASP A 229 -3.97 -12.98 17.27
CA ASP A 229 -3.91 -13.71 16.00
C ASP A 229 -5.24 -13.59 15.26
N LEU A 230 -6.37 -13.67 15.99
CA LEU A 230 -7.69 -13.41 15.43
C LEU A 230 -7.84 -11.96 14.95
N LYS A 231 -7.36 -10.99 15.74
CA LYS A 231 -7.37 -9.57 15.37
C LYS A 231 -6.62 -9.34 14.04
N PHE A 232 -5.41 -9.87 13.89
CA PHE A 232 -4.62 -9.71 12.65
C PHE A 232 -5.21 -10.50 11.46
N PHE A 233 -5.90 -11.61 11.74
CA PHE A 233 -6.69 -12.30 10.72
C PHE A 233 -7.82 -11.40 10.18
N VAL A 234 -8.64 -10.82 11.06
CA VAL A 234 -9.73 -9.90 10.66
C VAL A 234 -9.20 -8.69 9.90
N GLN A 235 -8.10 -8.06 10.35
CA GLN A 235 -7.45 -6.97 9.63
C GLN A 235 -7.19 -7.34 8.17
N SER A 236 -6.58 -8.50 7.98
CA SER A 236 -6.16 -8.94 6.65
C SER A 236 -7.34 -9.32 5.77
N CYS A 237 -8.40 -9.89 6.33
CA CYS A 237 -9.64 -10.16 5.60
C CYS A 237 -10.29 -8.86 5.12
N LEU A 238 -10.31 -7.81 5.95
CA LEU A 238 -10.84 -6.51 5.54
C LEU A 238 -10.03 -5.92 4.38
N GLN A 239 -8.70 -5.90 4.48
CA GLN A 239 -7.83 -5.42 3.39
C GLN A 239 -8.02 -6.24 2.11
N PHE A 240 -8.14 -7.57 2.23
CA PHE A 240 -8.40 -8.44 1.09
C PHE A 240 -9.80 -8.21 0.48
N SER A 241 -10.83 -7.94 1.27
CA SER A 241 -12.15 -7.58 0.73
C SER A 241 -12.10 -6.30 -0.11
N ILE A 242 -11.32 -5.29 0.31
CA ILE A 242 -11.13 -4.07 -0.49
C ILE A 242 -10.39 -4.38 -1.80
N PHE A 243 -9.36 -5.23 -1.76
CA PHE A 243 -8.68 -5.71 -2.96
C PHE A 243 -9.65 -6.39 -3.96
N VAL A 244 -10.58 -7.21 -3.47
CA VAL A 244 -11.62 -7.84 -4.31
C VAL A 244 -12.55 -6.79 -4.92
N VAL A 245 -13.02 -5.83 -4.12
CA VAL A 245 -13.86 -4.72 -4.61
C VAL A 245 -13.15 -3.96 -5.74
N LYS A 246 -11.84 -3.70 -5.60
CA LYS A 246 -11.03 -3.08 -6.66
C LYS A 246 -11.02 -3.92 -7.93
N LEU A 247 -10.68 -5.21 -7.84
CA LEU A 247 -10.65 -6.09 -9.02
C LEU A 247 -12.02 -6.17 -9.71
N THR A 248 -13.10 -6.29 -8.93
CA THR A 248 -14.46 -6.31 -9.46
C THR A 248 -14.79 -5.01 -10.20
N ASN A 249 -14.49 -3.86 -9.60
CA ASN A 249 -14.72 -2.57 -10.23
C ASN A 249 -13.90 -2.42 -11.52
N PHE A 250 -12.60 -2.70 -11.45
CA PHE A 250 -11.66 -2.44 -12.53
C PHE A 250 -11.89 -3.31 -13.77
N TYR A 251 -12.31 -4.57 -13.63
CA TYR A 251 -12.42 -5.49 -14.76
C TYR A 251 -13.83 -5.87 -15.18
N PHE A 252 -14.80 -5.81 -14.27
CA PHE A 252 -16.17 -6.20 -14.57
C PHE A 252 -17.08 -4.98 -14.66
N ILE A 253 -17.02 -4.07 -13.69
CA ILE A 253 -17.94 -2.92 -13.65
C ILE A 253 -17.53 -1.85 -14.66
N SER A 254 -16.24 -1.53 -14.76
CA SER A 254 -15.72 -0.54 -15.72
C SER A 254 -16.09 -0.86 -17.18
N GLY A 255 -16.21 -2.15 -17.52
CA GLY A 255 -16.57 -2.62 -18.85
C GLY A 255 -17.96 -2.15 -19.33
N TYR A 256 -18.90 -1.91 -18.41
CA TYR A 256 -20.21 -1.36 -18.75
C TYR A 256 -20.16 0.12 -19.19
N PHE A 257 -19.10 0.83 -18.83
CA PHE A 257 -18.91 2.26 -19.10
C PHE A 257 -17.89 2.52 -20.21
N ALA A 258 -17.07 1.52 -20.57
CA ALA A 258 -15.98 1.66 -21.54
C ALA A 258 -16.43 1.92 -22.98
N GLY A 259 -17.71 1.69 -23.32
CA GLY A 259 -18.22 1.86 -24.69
C GLY A 259 -18.40 3.31 -25.15
N ASP A 260 -18.55 4.25 -24.21
CA ASP A 260 -18.65 5.69 -24.50
C ASP A 260 -18.00 6.50 -23.38
N ILE A 261 -16.69 6.77 -23.57
CA ILE A 261 -15.86 7.47 -22.59
C ILE A 261 -16.34 8.91 -22.39
N VAL A 262 -16.91 9.56 -23.41
CA VAL A 262 -17.39 10.96 -23.31
C VAL A 262 -18.60 11.01 -22.40
N LYS A 263 -19.55 10.08 -22.56
CA LYS A 263 -20.77 10.04 -21.76
C LYS A 263 -20.55 9.51 -20.34
N TYR A 264 -19.73 8.47 -20.18
CA TYR A 264 -19.55 7.76 -18.91
C TYR A 264 -18.18 7.98 -18.27
N HIS A 265 -17.52 9.10 -18.59
CA HIS A 265 -16.20 9.47 -18.10
C HIS A 265 -16.04 9.29 -16.58
N TRP A 266 -16.94 9.89 -15.79
CA TRP A 266 -16.86 9.85 -14.32
C TRP A 266 -17.07 8.44 -13.78
N GLN A 267 -18.00 7.67 -14.32
CA GLN A 267 -18.24 6.29 -13.93
C GLN A 267 -17.02 5.43 -14.22
N LEU A 268 -16.38 5.62 -15.38
CA LEU A 268 -15.15 4.93 -15.74
C LEU A 268 -13.99 5.32 -14.80
N PHE A 269 -13.83 6.62 -14.50
CA PHE A 269 -12.84 7.10 -13.53
C PHE A 269 -13.04 6.49 -12.14
N PHE A 270 -14.28 6.49 -11.61
CA PHE A 270 -14.59 5.97 -10.29
C PHE A 270 -14.36 4.45 -10.17
N THR A 271 -14.61 3.72 -11.26
CA THR A 271 -14.46 2.26 -11.31
C THR A 271 -13.04 1.80 -11.69
N THR A 272 -12.14 2.71 -12.04
CA THR A 272 -10.75 2.39 -12.44
C THR A 272 -9.70 3.12 -11.59
N THR A 273 -9.35 4.36 -11.94
CA THR A 273 -8.30 5.15 -11.28
C THR A 273 -8.62 5.41 -9.81
N PHE A 274 -9.83 5.88 -9.51
CA PHE A 274 -10.22 6.22 -8.14
C PHE A 274 -10.21 4.99 -7.23
N VAL A 275 -10.82 3.88 -7.65
CA VAL A 275 -10.86 2.68 -6.80
C VAL A 275 -9.45 2.11 -6.56
N TRP A 276 -8.55 2.22 -7.54
CA TRP A 276 -7.16 1.83 -7.39
C TRP A 276 -6.46 2.69 -6.32
N GLU A 277 -6.55 4.01 -6.43
CA GLU A 277 -5.98 4.93 -5.46
C GLU A 277 -6.60 4.78 -4.05
N ALA A 278 -7.93 4.72 -3.99
CA ALA A 278 -8.68 4.58 -2.74
C ALA A 278 -8.32 3.30 -2.01
N THR A 279 -8.03 2.20 -2.72
CA THR A 279 -7.60 0.94 -2.11
C THR A 279 -6.32 1.11 -1.28
N HIS A 280 -5.30 1.78 -1.85
CA HIS A 280 -4.04 2.05 -1.14
C HIS A 280 -4.25 2.97 0.06
N CYS A 281 -5.16 3.94 -0.04
CA CYS A 281 -5.54 4.80 1.07
C CYS A 281 -6.24 4.02 2.20
N ILE A 282 -7.26 3.23 1.86
CA ILE A 282 -8.08 2.48 2.80
C ILE A 282 -7.26 1.40 3.52
N ASP A 283 -6.31 0.76 2.84
CA ASP A 283 -5.42 -0.21 3.45
C ASP A 283 -4.64 0.36 4.65
N GLY A 284 -4.14 1.60 4.55
CA GLY A 284 -3.48 2.30 5.64
C GLY A 284 -4.44 2.58 6.80
N ILE A 285 -5.67 2.99 6.49
CA ILE A 285 -6.73 3.27 7.47
C ILE A 285 -7.09 2.02 8.26
N ILE A 286 -7.25 0.88 7.57
CA ILE A 286 -7.59 -0.40 8.20
C ILE A 286 -6.50 -0.80 9.20
N LEU A 287 -5.21 -0.53 8.93
CA LEU A 287 -4.13 -0.98 9.80
C LEU A 287 -4.12 -0.29 11.17
N ILE A 288 -4.44 1.00 11.21
CA ILE A 288 -4.35 1.85 12.40
C ILE A 288 -5.05 1.23 13.62
N PRO A 289 -6.38 0.94 13.62
CA PRO A 289 -7.07 0.45 14.80
C PRO A 289 -6.55 -0.91 15.29
N PHE A 290 -6.05 -1.76 14.39
CA PHE A 290 -5.55 -3.09 14.75
C PHE A 290 -4.19 -3.04 15.44
N HIS A 291 -3.39 -2.00 15.20
CA HIS A 291 -2.06 -1.85 15.82
C HIS A 291 -1.97 -0.76 16.89
N TYR A 292 -2.97 0.13 16.98
CA TYR A 292 -2.98 1.26 17.92
C TYR A 292 -2.81 0.85 19.39
N GLY A 293 -3.45 -0.25 19.81
CA GLY A 293 -3.34 -0.74 21.19
C GLY A 293 -1.92 -1.12 21.60
N ASP A 294 -1.13 -1.68 20.67
CA ASP A 294 0.26 -2.05 20.92
C ASP A 294 1.14 -0.79 21.10
N TRP A 295 0.90 0.23 20.28
CA TRP A 295 1.55 1.54 20.42
C TRP A 295 1.22 2.23 21.74
N LYS A 296 -0.07 2.29 22.10
CA LYS A 296 -0.53 2.91 23.35
C LYS A 296 0.07 2.21 24.58
N ALA A 297 0.05 0.88 24.61
CA ALA A 297 0.61 0.11 25.73
C ALA A 297 2.11 0.40 25.94
N ARG A 298 2.89 0.45 24.86
CA ARG A 298 4.32 0.75 24.92
C ARG A 298 4.60 2.20 25.36
N ARG A 299 3.80 3.16 24.88
CA ARG A 299 3.91 4.56 25.30
C ARG A 299 3.61 4.74 26.80
N SER A 300 2.56 4.09 27.30
CA SER A 300 2.24 4.11 28.74
C SER A 300 3.36 3.49 29.57
N SER A 301 3.91 2.34 29.15
CA SER A 301 5.04 1.70 29.84
C SER A 301 6.27 2.61 29.94
N ASN A 302 6.63 3.30 28.85
CA ASN A 302 7.77 4.22 28.86
C ASN A 302 7.55 5.43 29.78
N THR A 303 6.30 5.89 29.91
CA THR A 303 5.91 6.99 30.80
C THR A 303 6.02 6.57 32.27
N THR A 304 5.63 5.33 32.60
CA THR A 304 5.77 4.78 33.97
C THR A 304 7.24 4.62 34.37
N ILE A 305 8.10 4.13 33.46
CA ILE A 305 9.54 3.96 33.71
C ILE A 305 10.23 5.31 33.94
N THR A 306 9.90 6.34 33.15
CA THR A 306 10.44 7.70 33.35
C THR A 306 9.90 8.37 34.62
N GLY A 307 8.66 8.09 35.02
CA GLY A 307 8.12 8.54 36.31
C GLY A 307 8.80 7.88 37.51
N GLN A 308 9.10 6.58 37.42
CA GLN A 308 9.82 5.85 38.47
C GLN A 308 11.28 6.32 38.59
N SER A 309 12.00 6.51 37.48
CA SER A 309 13.39 6.98 37.52
C SER A 309 13.51 8.40 38.09
N HIS A 310 12.52 9.27 37.87
CA HIS A 310 12.44 10.58 38.52
C HIS A 310 12.18 10.51 40.04
N MET A 311 11.38 9.53 40.50
CA MET A 311 11.14 9.31 41.93
C MET A 311 12.34 8.68 42.64
N THR A 312 13.07 7.74 42.02
CA THR A 312 14.29 7.16 42.62
C THR A 312 15.39 8.21 42.79
N ARG A 313 15.50 9.15 41.84
CA ARG A 313 16.46 10.26 41.92
C ARG A 313 16.12 11.29 42.99
N ARG A 314 14.83 11.45 43.35
CA ARG A 314 14.39 12.29 44.48
C ARG A 314 14.57 11.59 45.83
N GLY A 315 14.40 10.27 45.91
CA GLY A 315 14.58 9.49 47.14
C GLY A 315 16.04 9.36 47.61
N GLN A 316 17.03 9.54 46.72
CA GLN A 316 18.45 9.53 47.07
C GLN A 316 18.96 10.84 47.69
N HIS A 317 18.17 11.91 47.73
CA HIS A 317 18.58 13.20 48.30
C HIS A 317 18.13 13.43 49.75
N SER A 318 17.46 12.47 50.39
CA SER A 318 16.81 12.65 51.70
C SER A 318 17.34 11.76 52.84
N SER A 319 18.50 11.12 52.71
CA SER A 319 19.09 10.37 53.83
C SER A 319 20.62 10.43 53.84
N VAL A 320 21.17 11.52 54.37
CA VAL A 320 22.56 11.57 54.89
C VAL A 320 22.46 11.70 56.41
N PRO A 321 22.77 10.66 57.20
CA PRO A 321 22.92 10.83 58.64
C PRO A 321 24.29 11.47 58.90
N MET A 322 24.26 12.62 59.59
CA MET A 322 25.43 13.35 60.08
C MET A 322 26.16 12.48 61.11
N LYS A 323 27.33 11.93 60.77
CA LYS A 323 28.25 11.30 61.73
C LYS A 323 29.29 12.32 62.16
N ALA A 324 29.29 12.58 63.47
CA ALA A 324 30.25 13.41 64.18
C ALA A 324 31.68 12.85 64.06
N PHE A 325 32.64 13.75 63.83
CA PHE A 325 34.08 13.49 63.92
C PHE A 325 34.51 13.54 65.40
N VAL A 326 35.28 12.56 65.84
CA VAL A 326 36.02 12.58 67.10
C VAL A 326 37.50 12.29 66.77
N VAL A 327 38.33 13.25 67.19
CA VAL A 327 39.79 13.45 67.08
C VAL A 327 40.32 13.86 65.71
#